data_AF-A0A848P908-F1
#
_entry.id   AF-A0A848P908-F1
#
_cell.length_a   1.000
_cell.length_b   1.000
_cell.length_c   1.000
_cell.angle_alpha   90.00
_cell.angle_beta   90.00
_cell.angle_gamma   90.00
#
_symmetry.space_group_name_H-M   'P 1'
#
loop_
_entity.id
_entity.type
_entity.pdbx_description
1 polymer ?
#
loop_
_entity_poly.entity_id
_entity_poly.type
_entity_poly.pdbx_seq_one_letter_code
_entity_poly.pdbx_strand_id
1 'polypeptide(L)'
;MSQDSSAQECLLALRDSIEVHRSHLRVGMLENGLTVWFSVDGNSELRAIRLRAKGRQGVFDLKRAASSRAEEREICELFDGSLEQLLSIIDSEVELIRQRAAASSPTRRLPVNDSDAHPQSKIVGGNAPARAECSLSFAPEVVEPEDFDVTLPYAYRWEIFTVGGERAGVYIGIAGRKGPPVGYSRIRRYWTNVENLLAGRPYASNPGRPYRKVHDALANAVRVGQRIVLTYLQNPADGESLDELERRLIREHDSFGPLAHQLNGTL
;
A
#
# COMPACT_ATOMS: atom_id res chain seq x y z
N MET A 1 1.44 31.46 -21.75
CA MET A 1 1.91 30.10 -21.50
C MET A 1 2.06 29.95 -20.00
N SER A 2 1.23 29.13 -19.35
CA SER A 2 1.14 29.06 -17.88
C SER A 2 2.41 28.43 -17.28
N GLN A 3 2.84 28.90 -16.10
CA GLN A 3 3.97 28.34 -15.35
C GLN A 3 3.79 26.85 -15.03
N ASP A 4 2.55 26.37 -14.96
CA ASP A 4 2.21 24.96 -14.71
C ASP A 4 2.64 24.01 -15.85
N SER A 5 2.56 24.48 -17.11
CA SER A 5 2.99 23.67 -18.27
C SER A 5 4.49 23.36 -18.21
N SER A 6 5.27 24.31 -17.70
CA SER A 6 6.72 24.20 -17.68
C SER A 6 7.24 23.31 -16.55
N ALA A 7 6.58 23.32 -15.40
CA ALA A 7 6.92 22.40 -14.31
C ALA A 7 6.61 20.94 -14.68
N GLN A 8 5.51 20.71 -15.38
CA GLN A 8 5.11 19.38 -15.83
C GLN A 8 6.06 18.80 -16.88
N GLU A 9 6.51 19.63 -17.83
CA GLU A 9 7.55 19.25 -18.80
C GLU A 9 8.86 18.83 -18.12
N CYS A 10 9.30 19.57 -17.09
CA CYS A 10 10.48 19.19 -16.32
C CYS A 10 10.29 17.85 -15.58
N LEU A 11 9.11 17.61 -14.98
CA LEU A 11 8.83 16.34 -14.30
C LEU A 11 8.80 15.15 -15.27
N LEU A 12 8.25 15.34 -16.46
CA LEU A 12 8.26 14.31 -17.52
C LEU A 12 9.69 14.01 -17.99
N ALA A 13 10.52 15.04 -18.21
CA ALA A 13 11.92 14.84 -18.57
C ALA A 13 12.71 14.09 -17.47
N LEU A 14 12.44 14.41 -16.20
CA LEU A 14 13.03 13.69 -15.07
C LEU A 14 12.53 12.24 -14.99
N ARG A 15 11.24 11.98 -15.23
CA ARG A 15 10.69 10.62 -15.30
C ARG A 15 11.44 9.80 -16.34
N ASP A 16 11.47 10.29 -17.58
CA ASP A 16 12.07 9.56 -18.70
C ASP A 16 13.54 9.28 -18.44
N SER A 17 14.25 10.26 -17.87
CA SER A 17 15.65 10.09 -17.48
C SER A 17 15.84 9.03 -16.40
N ILE A 18 14.98 9.00 -15.36
CA ILE A 18 15.04 7.99 -14.30
C ILE A 18 14.73 6.60 -14.88
N GLU A 19 13.72 6.47 -15.74
CA GLU A 19 13.35 5.18 -16.35
C GLU A 19 14.49 4.63 -17.24
N VAL A 20 15.20 5.52 -17.96
CA VAL A 20 16.39 5.14 -18.75
C VAL A 20 17.55 4.70 -17.84
N HIS A 21 17.88 5.49 -16.81
CA HIS A 21 19.05 5.23 -15.97
C HIS A 21 18.82 4.16 -14.89
N ARG A 22 17.57 3.93 -14.49
CA ARG A 22 17.17 3.07 -13.37
C ARG A 22 15.88 2.31 -13.70
N SER A 23 15.89 1.56 -14.79
CA SER A 23 14.75 0.77 -15.31
C SER A 23 14.15 -0.26 -14.34
N HIS A 24 14.87 -0.61 -13.27
CA HIS A 24 14.38 -1.49 -12.19
C HIS A 24 13.58 -0.75 -11.12
N LEU A 25 13.48 0.58 -11.21
CA LEU A 25 12.65 1.42 -10.35
C LEU A 25 11.35 1.72 -11.05
N ARG A 26 10.27 1.74 -10.26
CA ARG A 26 8.99 2.21 -10.74
C ARG A 26 8.91 3.71 -10.53
N VAL A 27 8.53 4.43 -11.56
CA VAL A 27 8.30 5.88 -11.51
C VAL A 27 6.82 6.14 -11.76
N GLY A 28 6.26 7.14 -11.09
CA GLY A 28 4.86 7.49 -11.20
C GLY A 28 4.69 9.00 -11.15
N MET A 29 3.89 9.48 -12.09
CA MET A 29 3.56 10.89 -12.24
C MET A 29 2.39 11.25 -11.35
N LEU A 30 2.44 12.46 -10.81
CA LEU A 30 1.37 13.15 -10.10
C LEU A 30 1.12 14.48 -10.81
N GLU A 31 -0.04 15.09 -10.62
CA GLU A 31 -0.44 16.36 -11.25
C GLU A 31 0.62 17.47 -11.10
N ASN A 32 1.32 17.50 -9.96
CA ASN A 32 2.41 18.45 -9.68
C ASN A 32 3.66 17.77 -9.15
N GLY A 33 3.93 16.51 -9.51
CA GLY A 33 5.05 15.81 -8.92
C GLY A 33 5.41 14.48 -9.56
N LEU A 34 6.45 13.87 -8.99
CA LEU A 34 6.97 12.59 -9.41
C LEU A 34 7.28 11.77 -8.16
N THR A 35 7.05 10.47 -8.21
CA THR A 35 7.40 9.55 -7.11
C THR A 35 8.17 8.37 -7.67
N VAL A 36 9.17 7.91 -6.92
CA VAL A 36 10.00 6.74 -7.27
C VAL A 36 9.85 5.67 -6.20
N TRP A 37 9.62 4.44 -6.63
CA TRP A 37 9.50 3.25 -5.80
C TRP A 37 10.58 2.22 -6.17
N PHE A 38 11.01 1.48 -5.15
CA PHE A 38 11.94 0.36 -5.28
C PHE A 38 11.28 -0.91 -4.77
N SER A 39 11.38 -1.98 -5.56
CA SER A 39 10.93 -3.32 -5.17
C SER A 39 12.01 -4.01 -4.34
N VAL A 40 11.67 -4.43 -3.13
CA VAL A 40 12.61 -4.99 -2.16
C VAL A 40 12.85 -6.49 -2.39
N ASP A 41 11.79 -7.22 -2.71
CA ASP A 41 11.73 -8.69 -2.81
C ASP A 41 10.88 -9.16 -4.01
N GLY A 42 10.62 -8.26 -4.97
CA GLY A 42 9.70 -8.51 -6.08
C GLY A 42 8.22 -8.35 -5.73
N ASN A 43 7.86 -8.28 -4.44
CA ASN A 43 6.47 -8.21 -3.98
C ASN A 43 6.14 -6.92 -3.19
N SER A 44 7.13 -6.30 -2.56
CA SER A 44 6.98 -5.12 -1.71
C SER A 44 7.67 -3.92 -2.32
N GLU A 45 6.90 -2.88 -2.63
CA GLU A 45 7.43 -1.60 -3.12
C GLU A 45 7.56 -0.57 -1.99
N LEU A 46 8.76 -0.06 -1.78
CA LEU A 46 9.03 1.04 -0.88
C LEU A 46 9.37 2.31 -1.65
N ARG A 47 8.71 3.40 -1.29
CA ARG A 47 8.98 4.72 -1.88
C ARG A 47 10.39 5.17 -1.52
N ALA A 48 11.23 5.43 -2.50
CA ALA A 48 12.55 6.02 -2.33
C ALA A 48 12.44 7.54 -2.16
N ILE A 49 11.81 8.22 -3.12
CA ILE A 49 11.66 9.68 -3.10
C ILE A 49 10.27 10.14 -3.56
N ARG A 50 9.94 11.41 -3.28
CA ARG A 50 8.86 12.15 -3.92
C ARG A 50 9.31 13.57 -4.24
N LEU A 51 9.10 14.00 -5.48
CA LEU A 51 9.24 15.37 -5.95
C LEU A 51 7.87 16.04 -6.04
N ARG A 52 7.78 17.31 -5.67
CA ARG A 52 6.61 18.18 -5.93
C ARG A 52 7.07 19.51 -6.50
N ALA A 53 6.48 19.96 -7.60
CA ALA A 53 6.74 21.28 -8.16
C ALA A 53 6.30 22.39 -7.21
N LYS A 54 7.10 23.46 -7.16
CA LYS A 54 6.93 24.58 -6.21
C LYS A 54 6.59 25.89 -6.92
N GLY A 55 5.64 25.92 -7.86
CA GLY A 55 5.16 27.13 -8.54
C GLY A 55 6.19 27.87 -9.42
N ARG A 56 7.49 27.80 -9.09
CA ARG A 56 8.63 28.26 -9.85
C ARG A 56 9.15 27.11 -10.72
N GLN A 57 9.37 27.41 -11.99
CA GLN A 57 9.91 26.47 -12.97
C GLN A 57 11.24 25.86 -12.50
N GLY A 58 11.35 24.53 -12.59
CA GLY A 58 12.56 23.78 -12.27
C GLY A 58 12.89 23.65 -10.78
N VAL A 59 12.03 24.14 -9.88
CA VAL A 59 12.23 24.01 -8.42
C VAL A 59 11.20 23.07 -7.83
N PHE A 60 11.66 22.11 -7.06
CA PHE A 60 10.85 21.05 -6.48
C PHE A 60 11.11 20.91 -4.98
N ASP A 61 10.08 20.50 -4.23
CA ASP A 61 10.26 19.89 -2.92
C ASP A 61 10.60 18.42 -3.11
N LEU A 62 11.80 18.02 -2.69
CA LEU A 62 12.25 16.63 -2.65
C LEU A 62 12.09 16.06 -1.25
N LYS A 63 11.22 15.06 -1.13
CA LYS A 63 11.07 14.25 0.07
C LYS A 63 11.86 12.96 -0.06
N ARG A 64 12.84 12.79 0.83
CA ARG A 64 13.67 11.58 0.97
C ARG A 64 12.93 10.57 1.86
N ALA A 65 12.15 9.70 1.23
CA ALA A 65 11.14 8.92 1.93
C ALA A 65 11.75 7.79 2.77
N ALA A 66 12.86 7.18 2.33
CA ALA A 66 13.59 6.17 3.10
C ALA A 66 14.32 6.80 4.28
N SER A 67 15.03 7.91 4.08
CA SER A 67 15.68 8.65 5.16
C SER A 67 14.67 9.20 6.16
N SER A 68 13.52 9.70 5.69
CA SER A 68 12.46 10.17 6.62
C SER A 68 11.93 9.04 7.52
N ARG A 69 11.79 7.83 6.97
CA ARG A 69 11.45 6.64 7.76
C ARG A 69 12.59 6.20 8.67
N ALA A 70 13.82 6.61 8.39
CA ALA A 70 14.98 6.21 9.14
C ALA A 70 15.22 7.04 10.38
N GLU A 71 15.00 8.33 10.27
CA GLU A 71 15.17 9.29 11.35
C GLU A 71 13.85 9.57 12.08
N GLU A 72 12.75 8.91 11.70
CA GLU A 72 11.39 9.17 12.20
C GLU A 72 10.99 10.65 12.12
N ARG A 73 11.56 11.36 11.14
CA ARG A 73 11.40 12.79 10.91
C ARG A 73 11.15 13.05 9.43
N GLU A 74 10.35 14.07 9.13
CA GLU A 74 10.19 14.50 7.74
C GLU A 74 11.45 15.21 7.23
N ILE A 75 12.06 14.62 6.19
CA ILE A 75 13.21 15.18 5.48
C ILE A 75 12.70 15.64 4.12
N CYS A 76 12.50 16.95 4.00
CA CYS A 76 12.07 17.63 2.78
C CYS A 76 13.06 18.76 2.49
N GLU A 77 13.62 18.78 1.29
CA GLU A 77 14.58 19.79 0.86
C GLU A 77 14.18 20.39 -0.48
N LEU A 78 14.63 21.63 -0.72
CA LEU A 78 14.46 22.27 -2.02
C LEU A 78 15.44 21.62 -3.00
N PHE A 79 14.94 21.26 -4.17
CA PHE A 79 15.68 20.59 -5.24
C PHE A 79 15.54 21.38 -6.54
N ASP A 80 16.65 21.57 -7.24
CA ASP A 80 16.78 22.49 -8.38
C ASP A 80 16.67 21.82 -9.76
N GLY A 81 16.36 20.53 -9.80
CA GLY A 81 16.19 19.79 -11.05
C GLY A 81 17.45 19.08 -11.58
N SER A 82 18.60 19.15 -10.88
CA SER A 82 19.82 18.45 -11.31
C SER A 82 19.65 16.92 -11.36
N LEU A 83 19.63 16.34 -12.57
CA LEU A 83 19.43 14.90 -12.77
C LEU A 83 20.50 14.04 -12.06
N GLU A 84 21.78 14.44 -12.12
CA GLU A 84 22.87 13.71 -11.48
C GLU A 84 22.69 13.65 -9.96
N GLN A 85 22.33 14.79 -9.36
CA GLN A 85 22.02 14.86 -7.94
C GLN A 85 20.78 14.03 -7.59
N LEU A 86 19.75 14.06 -8.44
CA LEU A 86 18.54 13.26 -8.23
C LEU A 86 18.84 11.76 -8.24
N LEU A 87 19.61 11.28 -9.21
CA LEU A 87 20.00 9.88 -9.32
C LEU A 87 20.84 9.45 -8.12
N SER A 88 21.78 10.29 -7.66
CA SER A 88 22.58 10.03 -6.46
C SER A 88 21.72 9.93 -5.19
N ILE A 89 20.72 10.80 -5.04
CA ILE A 89 19.77 10.75 -3.92
C ILE A 89 18.90 9.49 -4.01
N ILE A 90 18.39 9.16 -5.19
CA ILE A 90 17.62 7.92 -5.42
C ILE A 90 18.44 6.70 -5.01
N ASP A 91 19.68 6.59 -5.48
CA ASP A 91 20.56 5.46 -5.15
C ASP A 91 20.79 5.35 -3.63
N SER A 92 21.01 6.49 -2.96
CA SER A 92 21.17 6.54 -1.51
C SER A 92 19.91 6.07 -0.76
N GLU A 93 18.72 6.50 -1.20
CA GLU A 93 17.44 6.08 -0.60
C GLU A 93 17.14 4.60 -0.86
N VAL A 94 17.48 4.09 -2.05
CA VAL A 94 17.35 2.67 -2.40
C VAL A 94 18.27 1.81 -1.56
N GLU A 95 19.51 2.25 -1.35
CA GLU A 95 20.48 1.54 -0.53
C GLU A 95 20.04 1.48 0.95
N LEU A 96 19.51 2.58 1.48
CA LEU A 96 18.89 2.59 2.81
C LEU A 96 17.71 1.61 2.92
N ILE A 97 16.90 1.50 1.87
CA ILE A 97 15.81 0.51 1.80
C ILE A 97 16.38 -0.91 1.84
N ARG A 98 17.41 -1.21 1.05
CA ARG A 98 18.05 -2.54 1.00
C ARG A 98 18.65 -2.94 2.34
N GLN A 99 19.40 -2.05 2.98
CA GLN A 99 20.04 -2.32 4.27
C GLN A 99 19.00 -2.64 5.35
N ARG A 100 17.87 -1.93 5.35
CA ARG A 100 16.76 -2.19 6.28
C ARG A 100 16.06 -3.50 6.01
N ALA A 101 15.84 -3.83 4.74
CA ALA A 101 15.26 -5.10 4.35
C ALA A 101 16.17 -6.28 4.73
N ALA A 102 17.48 -6.13 4.56
CA ALA A 102 18.48 -7.11 4.99
C ALA A 102 18.51 -7.25 6.51
N ALA A 103 18.47 -6.15 7.26
CA ALA A 103 18.44 -6.18 8.73
C ALA A 103 17.12 -6.74 9.30
N SER A 104 16.02 -6.64 8.55
CA SER A 104 14.70 -7.15 8.93
C SER A 104 14.47 -8.60 8.47
N SER A 105 15.33 -9.14 7.63
CA SER A 105 15.31 -10.55 7.23
C SER A 105 15.82 -11.40 8.41
N PRO A 106 15.08 -12.42 8.88
CA PRO A 106 15.56 -13.26 9.96
C PRO A 106 16.81 -14.00 9.49
N THR A 107 17.96 -13.67 10.08
CA THR A 107 19.19 -14.42 9.88
C THR A 107 18.93 -15.89 10.19
N ARG A 108 19.01 -16.70 9.13
CA ARG A 108 19.19 -18.15 9.12
C ARG A 108 20.00 -18.58 10.34
N ARG A 109 19.38 -19.37 11.22
CA ARG A 109 20.00 -19.94 12.42
C ARG A 109 21.39 -20.48 12.08
N LEU A 110 22.39 -20.03 12.83
CA LEU A 110 23.66 -20.73 12.94
C LEU A 110 23.40 -22.16 13.42
N PRO A 111 24.15 -23.18 12.94
CA PRO A 111 23.99 -24.54 13.42
C PRO A 111 24.36 -24.59 14.89
N VAL A 112 23.40 -25.03 15.71
CA VAL A 112 23.62 -25.41 17.11
C VAL A 112 24.45 -26.69 17.07
N ASN A 113 25.62 -26.67 17.72
CA ASN A 113 26.42 -27.87 17.93
C ASN A 113 25.62 -28.89 18.74
N ASP A 114 25.62 -30.11 18.24
CA ASP A 114 25.17 -31.33 18.89
C ASP A 114 25.76 -31.48 20.29
N SER A 115 24.93 -31.84 21.27
CA SER A 115 25.21 -32.89 22.25
C SER A 115 23.93 -33.28 22.97
N ASP A 116 23.75 -34.59 23.09
CA ASP A 116 22.90 -35.33 24.04
C ASP A 116 21.45 -35.69 23.65
N ALA A 117 21.38 -36.90 23.05
CA ALA A 117 20.61 -38.06 23.52
C ALA A 117 19.08 -38.16 23.27
N HIS A 118 18.76 -39.13 22.39
CA HIS A 118 17.54 -39.92 22.10
C HIS A 118 16.58 -40.29 23.28
N PRO A 119 15.40 -40.96 23.06
CA PRO A 119 14.77 -41.41 21.79
C PRO A 119 13.23 -41.24 21.64
N GLN A 120 12.79 -41.33 20.37
CA GLN A 120 11.57 -41.99 19.84
C GLN A 120 10.15 -41.54 20.25
N SER A 121 9.41 -41.06 19.24
CA SER A 121 8.07 -41.60 18.94
C SER A 121 7.80 -41.56 17.43
N LYS A 122 7.34 -42.71 16.92
CA LYS A 122 6.97 -42.98 15.52
C LYS A 122 5.63 -42.35 15.20
N ILE A 123 5.55 -41.55 14.12
CA ILE A 123 4.38 -41.57 13.24
C ILE A 123 4.88 -41.55 11.79
N VAL A 124 4.49 -42.61 11.07
CA VAL A 124 4.73 -42.85 9.66
C VAL A 124 3.59 -42.24 8.84
N GLY A 125 3.94 -41.60 7.73
CA GLY A 125 3.18 -41.71 6.49
C GLY A 125 2.27 -40.54 6.11
N GLY A 126 2.71 -39.78 5.10
CA GLY A 126 1.84 -38.88 4.34
C GLY A 126 2.61 -37.89 3.49
N ASN A 127 3.19 -38.35 2.37
CA ASN A 127 3.73 -37.48 1.32
C ASN A 127 2.62 -36.58 0.77
N ALA A 128 2.53 -35.34 1.26
CA ALA A 128 1.82 -34.28 0.56
C ALA A 128 2.74 -33.73 -0.53
N PRO A 129 2.28 -33.58 -1.79
CA PRO A 129 3.09 -32.96 -2.82
C PRO A 129 3.35 -31.52 -2.39
N ALA A 130 4.61 -31.09 -2.53
CA ALA A 130 5.00 -29.69 -2.38
C ALA A 130 4.14 -28.85 -3.33
N ARG A 131 3.05 -28.27 -2.82
CA ARG A 131 2.36 -27.17 -3.47
C ARG A 131 3.41 -26.08 -3.59
N ALA A 132 3.72 -25.69 -4.82
CA ALA A 132 4.49 -24.50 -5.11
C ALA A 132 4.00 -23.39 -4.18
N GLU A 133 4.89 -22.89 -3.33
CA GLU A 133 4.63 -21.74 -2.46
C GLU A 133 4.48 -20.52 -3.37
N CYS A 134 3.31 -20.41 -4.02
CA CYS A 134 2.84 -19.17 -4.59
C CYS A 134 2.68 -18.25 -3.39
N SER A 135 3.63 -17.32 -3.23
CA SER A 135 3.53 -16.26 -2.23
C SER A 135 2.24 -15.51 -2.52
N LEU A 136 1.21 -15.78 -1.71
CA LEU A 136 -0.10 -15.16 -1.79
C LEU A 136 0.06 -13.71 -1.32
N SER A 137 0.47 -12.81 -2.22
CA SER A 137 0.58 -11.39 -1.94
C SER A 137 -0.78 -10.71 -2.09
N PHE A 138 -1.14 -9.91 -1.10
CA PHE A 138 -2.33 -9.06 -1.19
C PHE A 138 -1.96 -7.82 -2.03
N ALA A 139 -2.34 -7.80 -3.30
CA ALA A 139 -2.00 -6.73 -4.23
C ALA A 139 -3.26 -6.20 -4.95
N PRO A 140 -4.08 -5.37 -4.31
CA PRO A 140 -5.25 -4.79 -4.93
C PRO A 140 -4.89 -3.73 -5.97
N GLU A 141 -5.71 -3.61 -7.01
CA GLU A 141 -5.70 -2.46 -7.92
C GLU A 141 -6.20 -1.23 -7.18
N VAL A 142 -5.51 -0.10 -7.31
CA VAL A 142 -5.88 1.15 -6.62
C VAL A 142 -6.35 2.17 -7.64
N VAL A 143 -7.55 2.69 -7.43
CA VAL A 143 -8.18 3.73 -8.23
C VAL A 143 -8.35 4.98 -7.38
N GLU A 144 -7.70 6.07 -7.79
CA GLU A 144 -7.77 7.38 -7.13
C GLU A 144 -8.47 8.38 -8.08
N PRO A 145 -9.60 8.99 -7.69
CA PRO A 145 -10.25 10.05 -8.47
C PRO A 145 -9.37 11.29 -8.55
N GLU A 146 -9.52 12.07 -9.63
CA GLU A 146 -8.70 13.26 -9.91
C GLU A 146 -8.76 14.31 -8.78
N ASP A 147 -9.95 14.57 -8.23
CA ASP A 147 -10.16 15.60 -7.21
C ASP A 147 -10.11 15.07 -5.76
N PHE A 148 -9.45 13.94 -5.52
CA PHE A 148 -9.46 13.28 -4.21
C PHE A 148 -8.32 13.72 -3.28
N ASP A 149 -8.66 14.29 -2.11
CA ASP A 149 -7.66 14.62 -1.09
C ASP A 149 -7.61 13.59 0.04
N VAL A 150 -6.60 12.73 -0.01
CA VAL A 150 -6.30 11.70 0.99
C VAL A 150 -5.84 12.26 2.35
N THR A 151 -5.52 13.56 2.44
CA THR A 151 -5.15 14.21 3.71
C THR A 151 -6.37 14.62 4.53
N LEU A 152 -7.51 14.79 3.88
CA LEU A 152 -8.79 15.05 4.50
C LEU A 152 -9.48 13.74 4.92
N PRO A 153 -10.55 13.81 5.73
CA PRO A 153 -11.45 12.69 5.91
C PRO A 153 -12.07 12.26 4.58
N TYR A 154 -12.28 10.95 4.39
CA TYR A 154 -12.77 10.42 3.13
C TYR A 154 -13.45 9.06 3.26
N ALA A 155 -14.19 8.70 2.22
CA ALA A 155 -14.71 7.35 2.00
C ALA A 155 -13.92 6.60 0.91
N TYR A 156 -13.85 5.28 1.05
CA TYR A 156 -13.24 4.36 0.11
C TYR A 156 -14.11 3.11 -0.04
N ARG A 157 -13.91 2.39 -1.15
CA ARG A 157 -14.60 1.17 -1.51
C ARG A 157 -13.61 0.04 -1.76
N TRP A 158 -13.88 -1.12 -1.18
CA TRP A 158 -13.26 -2.38 -1.62
C TRP A 158 -14.25 -3.14 -2.48
N GLU A 159 -13.80 -3.64 -3.61
CA GLU A 159 -14.55 -4.56 -4.47
C GLU A 159 -13.75 -5.82 -4.74
N ILE A 160 -14.47 -6.94 -4.82
CA ILE A 160 -13.93 -8.24 -5.18
C ILE A 160 -14.71 -8.72 -6.39
N PHE A 161 -14.00 -9.14 -7.43
CA PHE A 161 -14.60 -9.67 -8.65
C PHE A 161 -14.27 -11.15 -8.82
N THR A 162 -15.25 -11.93 -9.24
CA THR A 162 -15.03 -13.31 -9.68
C THR A 162 -14.15 -13.33 -10.93
N VAL A 163 -13.66 -14.52 -11.29
CA VAL A 163 -12.94 -14.73 -12.56
C VAL A 163 -13.82 -14.37 -13.78
N GLY A 164 -15.15 -14.49 -13.65
CA GLY A 164 -16.10 -14.08 -14.68
C GLY A 164 -16.40 -12.58 -14.73
N GLY A 165 -15.76 -11.77 -13.88
CA GLY A 165 -15.97 -10.32 -13.82
C GLY A 165 -17.20 -9.88 -13.03
N GLU A 166 -17.96 -10.81 -12.45
CA GLU A 166 -19.09 -10.49 -11.59
C GLU A 166 -18.61 -9.99 -10.22
N ARG A 167 -19.34 -9.03 -9.63
CA ARG A 167 -19.00 -8.49 -8.31
C ARG A 167 -19.36 -9.50 -7.20
N ALA A 168 -18.33 -10.08 -6.58
CA ALA A 168 -18.43 -11.04 -5.49
C ALA A 168 -18.47 -10.40 -4.11
N GLY A 169 -18.03 -9.14 -3.99
CA GLY A 169 -17.96 -8.43 -2.72
C GLY A 169 -17.85 -6.92 -2.90
N VAL A 170 -18.50 -6.16 -2.02
CA VAL A 170 -18.38 -4.71 -1.92
C VAL A 170 -18.43 -4.27 -0.46
N TYR A 171 -17.51 -3.40 -0.08
CA TYR A 171 -17.41 -2.81 1.24
C TYR A 171 -17.17 -1.31 1.10
N ILE A 172 -17.84 -0.50 1.91
CA ILE A 172 -17.61 0.93 2.06
C ILE A 172 -17.00 1.18 3.43
N GLY A 173 -15.96 2.01 3.49
CA GLY A 173 -15.43 2.48 4.76
C GLY A 173 -14.92 3.89 4.68
N ILE A 174 -14.62 4.43 5.86
CA ILE A 174 -14.13 5.80 6.01
C ILE A 174 -12.77 5.87 6.72
N ALA A 175 -12.04 6.93 6.43
CA ALA A 175 -10.78 7.29 7.06
C ALA A 175 -10.84 8.76 7.54
N GLY A 176 -10.01 9.10 8.54
CA GLY A 176 -9.88 10.49 9.00
C GLY A 176 -10.60 10.89 10.30
N ARG A 177 -11.26 9.98 11.02
CA ARG A 177 -12.02 10.28 12.26
C ARG A 177 -11.20 10.90 13.43
N LYS A 178 -9.87 10.86 13.42
CA LYS A 178 -9.02 11.34 14.54
C LYS A 178 -7.84 12.18 14.05
N GLY A 179 -8.11 13.44 13.64
CA GLY A 179 -7.14 14.54 13.45
C GLY A 179 -6.00 14.29 12.45
N PRO A 180 -5.66 15.23 11.56
CA PRO A 180 -4.59 15.04 10.58
C PRO A 180 -3.24 14.66 11.23
N PRO A 181 -2.40 13.79 10.60
CA PRO A 181 -2.51 13.20 9.27
C PRO A 181 -2.91 11.71 9.32
N VAL A 182 -4.16 11.36 8.98
CA VAL A 182 -4.77 10.04 9.33
C VAL A 182 -5.24 9.19 8.15
N GLY A 183 -5.35 9.75 6.95
CA GLY A 183 -5.88 9.06 5.77
C GLY A 183 -5.14 7.78 5.41
N TYR A 184 -3.85 7.89 5.06
CA TYR A 184 -3.00 6.76 4.63
C TYR A 184 -2.90 5.61 5.65
N SER A 185 -3.08 5.90 6.94
CA SER A 185 -2.97 4.90 8.00
C SER A 185 -4.05 3.83 7.92
N ARG A 186 -5.25 4.16 7.42
CA ARG A 186 -6.37 3.22 7.39
C ARG A 186 -6.16 2.12 6.35
N ILE A 187 -5.74 2.49 5.13
CA ILE A 187 -5.49 1.52 4.06
C ILE A 187 -4.32 0.61 4.42
N ARG A 188 -3.23 1.15 4.99
CA ARG A 188 -2.13 0.33 5.52
C ARG A 188 -2.59 -0.69 6.54
N ARG A 189 -3.54 -0.34 7.43
CA ARG A 189 -4.10 -1.30 8.39
C ARG A 189 -4.87 -2.42 7.70
N TYR A 190 -5.62 -2.15 6.64
CA TYR A 190 -6.27 -3.23 5.86
C TYR A 190 -5.22 -4.18 5.31
N TRP A 191 -4.17 -3.63 4.70
CA TRP A 191 -3.05 -4.40 4.17
C TRP A 191 -2.44 -5.33 5.21
N THR A 192 -1.97 -4.78 6.33
CA THR A 192 -1.37 -5.56 7.43
C THR A 192 -2.33 -6.60 8.00
N ASN A 193 -3.62 -6.28 8.11
CA ASN A 193 -4.60 -7.23 8.66
C ASN A 193 -4.87 -8.39 7.69
N VAL A 194 -4.98 -8.13 6.39
CA VAL A 194 -5.15 -9.19 5.39
C VAL A 194 -3.91 -10.07 5.32
N GLU A 195 -2.71 -9.49 5.31
CA GLU A 195 -1.46 -10.26 5.37
C GLU A 195 -1.35 -11.10 6.64
N ASN A 196 -1.68 -10.53 7.81
CA ASN A 196 -1.72 -11.29 9.05
C ASN A 196 -2.72 -12.44 8.96
N LEU A 197 -3.90 -12.22 8.39
CA LEU A 197 -4.91 -13.27 8.23
C LEU A 197 -4.45 -14.36 7.26
N LEU A 198 -3.75 -14.01 6.18
CA LEU A 198 -3.12 -14.96 5.26
C LEU A 198 -2.03 -15.78 5.95
N ALA A 199 -1.28 -15.15 6.86
CA ALA A 199 -0.25 -15.79 7.68
C ALA A 199 -0.77 -16.51 8.95
N GLY A 200 -2.10 -16.58 9.16
CA GLY A 200 -2.70 -17.20 10.35
C GLY A 200 -2.44 -16.45 11.67
N ARG A 201 -2.07 -15.17 11.59
CA ARG A 201 -1.81 -14.29 12.74
C ARG A 201 -3.09 -13.60 13.22
N PRO A 202 -3.15 -13.14 14.48
CA PRO A 202 -4.31 -12.46 15.02
C PRO A 202 -4.46 -11.02 14.49
N TYR A 203 -5.66 -10.46 14.67
CA TYR A 203 -6.02 -9.11 14.23
C TYR A 203 -5.13 -8.05 14.90
N ALA A 204 -4.39 -7.28 14.08
CA ALA A 204 -3.30 -6.43 14.57
C ALA A 204 -3.76 -5.35 15.57
N SER A 205 -4.98 -4.83 15.39
CA SER A 205 -5.50 -3.75 16.24
C SER A 205 -6.14 -4.23 17.54
N ASN A 206 -6.50 -5.51 17.64
CA ASN A 206 -7.02 -6.11 18.87
C ASN A 206 -6.93 -7.65 18.75
N PRO A 207 -5.88 -8.28 19.31
CA PRO A 207 -5.64 -9.71 19.19
C PRO A 207 -6.76 -10.62 19.74
N GLY A 208 -7.68 -10.08 20.55
CA GLY A 208 -8.83 -10.81 21.09
C GLY A 208 -10.13 -10.65 20.31
N ARG A 209 -10.14 -9.90 19.19
CA ARG A 209 -11.32 -9.74 18.34
C ARG A 209 -11.17 -10.50 17.01
N PRO A 210 -12.25 -11.11 16.50
CA PRO A 210 -12.22 -11.69 15.17
C PRO A 210 -11.99 -10.59 14.12
N TYR A 211 -11.43 -11.01 12.99
CA TYR A 211 -11.39 -10.17 11.81
C TYR A 211 -12.80 -9.75 11.38
N ARG A 212 -12.90 -8.57 10.77
CA ARG A 212 -14.16 -8.12 10.17
C ARG A 212 -14.41 -8.89 8.88
N LYS A 213 -15.69 -9.09 8.52
CA LYS A 213 -16.18 -9.72 7.28
C LYS A 213 -15.40 -9.29 6.03
N VAL A 214 -15.10 -8.00 5.87
CA VAL A 214 -14.29 -7.50 4.75
C VAL A 214 -12.86 -8.05 4.71
N HIS A 215 -12.18 -8.20 5.85
CA HIS A 215 -10.82 -8.76 5.86
C HIS A 215 -10.83 -10.24 5.48
N ASP A 216 -11.82 -10.99 5.98
CA ASP A 216 -11.99 -12.41 5.62
C ASP A 216 -12.27 -12.56 4.12
N ALA A 217 -13.15 -11.72 3.57
CA ALA A 217 -13.46 -11.71 2.15
C ALA A 217 -12.22 -11.38 1.29
N LEU A 218 -11.44 -10.36 1.67
CA LEU A 218 -10.21 -9.98 0.97
C LEU A 218 -9.14 -11.08 1.02
N ALA A 219 -8.92 -11.69 2.19
CA ALA A 219 -7.96 -12.79 2.32
C ALA A 219 -8.41 -14.03 1.54
N ASN A 220 -9.71 -14.33 1.53
CA ASN A 220 -10.25 -15.40 0.70
C ASN A 220 -10.05 -15.11 -0.79
N ALA A 221 -10.33 -13.87 -1.24
CA ALA A 221 -10.12 -13.45 -2.62
C ALA A 221 -8.67 -13.65 -3.07
N VAL A 222 -7.69 -13.33 -2.22
CA VAL A 222 -6.26 -13.62 -2.51
C VAL A 222 -6.03 -15.12 -2.66
N ARG A 223 -6.51 -15.94 -1.72
CA ARG A 223 -6.31 -17.41 -1.75
C ARG A 223 -6.84 -18.07 -3.02
N VAL A 224 -7.92 -17.52 -3.59
CA VAL A 224 -8.57 -18.08 -4.79
C VAL A 224 -8.24 -17.31 -6.07
N GLY A 225 -7.33 -16.34 -6.02
CA GLY A 225 -6.87 -15.58 -7.19
C GLY A 225 -7.92 -14.65 -7.80
N GLN A 226 -8.83 -14.10 -6.98
CA GLN A 226 -9.82 -13.12 -7.42
C GLN A 226 -9.22 -11.73 -7.55
N ARG A 227 -9.78 -10.93 -8.46
CA ARG A 227 -9.42 -9.54 -8.65
C ARG A 227 -9.99 -8.70 -7.50
N ILE A 228 -9.14 -7.85 -6.93
CA ILE A 228 -9.49 -6.96 -5.82
C ILE A 228 -9.21 -5.53 -6.23
N VAL A 229 -10.18 -4.64 -6.04
CA VAL A 229 -10.06 -3.22 -6.37
C VAL A 229 -10.32 -2.37 -5.13
N LEU A 230 -9.43 -1.43 -4.84
CA LEU A 230 -9.61 -0.34 -3.89
C LEU A 230 -9.90 0.93 -4.68
N THR A 231 -11.04 1.56 -4.43
CA THR A 231 -11.38 2.85 -5.00
C THR A 231 -11.51 3.88 -3.90
N TYR A 232 -10.73 4.96 -3.95
CA TYR A 232 -11.04 6.14 -3.15
C TYR A 232 -12.27 6.82 -3.75
N LEU A 233 -13.27 7.17 -2.94
CA LEU A 233 -14.55 7.65 -3.47
C LEU A 233 -14.61 9.17 -3.46
N GLN A 234 -14.70 9.75 -2.27
CA GLN A 234 -14.85 11.18 -2.11
C GLN A 234 -14.54 11.63 -0.68
N ASN A 235 -14.23 12.91 -0.55
CA ASN A 235 -14.28 13.64 0.71
C ASN A 235 -15.74 14.00 1.06
N PRO A 236 -16.08 14.24 2.34
CA PRO A 236 -17.39 14.78 2.72
C PRO A 236 -17.63 16.15 2.08
N ALA A 237 -18.88 16.42 1.70
CA ALA A 237 -19.28 17.76 1.25
C ALA A 237 -19.25 18.77 2.42
N ASP A 238 -19.27 20.06 2.11
CA ASP A 238 -19.35 21.11 3.12
C ASP A 238 -20.59 20.92 4.02
N GLY A 239 -20.35 20.79 5.32
CA GLY A 239 -21.39 20.53 6.32
C GLY A 239 -21.89 19.09 6.40
N GLU A 240 -21.43 18.17 5.54
CA GLU A 240 -21.72 16.74 5.63
C GLU A 240 -20.77 16.08 6.65
N SER A 241 -21.33 15.34 7.60
CA SER A 241 -20.50 14.52 8.49
C SER A 241 -19.98 13.28 7.78
N LEU A 242 -18.79 12.81 8.19
CA LEU A 242 -18.20 11.58 7.64
C LEU A 242 -19.10 10.34 7.81
N ASP A 243 -19.95 10.34 8.85
CA ASP A 243 -20.90 9.26 9.16
C ASP A 243 -22.17 9.35 8.27
N GLU A 244 -22.56 10.55 7.85
CA GLU A 244 -23.58 10.73 6.81
C GLU A 244 -23.07 10.29 5.44
N LEU A 245 -21.84 10.67 5.10
CA LEU A 245 -21.16 10.22 3.89
C LEU A 245 -21.10 8.68 3.83
N GLU A 246 -20.64 8.03 4.90
CA GLU A 246 -20.55 6.56 4.99
C GLU A 246 -21.92 5.90 4.77
N ARG A 247 -22.95 6.38 5.48
CA ARG A 247 -24.31 5.83 5.39
C ARG A 247 -24.92 5.99 4.01
N ARG A 248 -24.70 7.15 3.38
CA ARG A 248 -25.17 7.42 2.03
C ARG A 248 -24.52 6.46 1.03
N LEU A 249 -23.19 6.36 1.06
CA LEU A 249 -22.44 5.49 0.14
C LEU A 249 -22.70 4.00 0.36
N ILE A 250 -22.92 3.54 1.61
CA ILE A 250 -23.31 2.15 1.88
C ILE A 250 -24.63 1.80 1.17
N ARG A 251 -25.60 2.73 1.14
CA ARG A 251 -26.87 2.54 0.44
C ARG A 251 -26.70 2.61 -1.07
N GLU A 252 -26.00 3.62 -1.57
CA GLU A 252 -25.78 3.82 -3.01
C GLU A 252 -25.03 2.65 -3.65
N HIS A 253 -24.04 2.08 -2.95
CA HIS A 253 -23.26 0.95 -3.45
C HIS A 253 -23.82 -0.43 -3.09
N ASP A 254 -24.95 -0.48 -2.39
CA ASP A 254 -25.58 -1.71 -1.93
C ASP A 254 -24.58 -2.63 -1.20
N SER A 255 -23.90 -2.11 -0.17
CA SER A 255 -22.82 -2.83 0.51
C SER A 255 -23.20 -3.39 1.88
N PHE A 256 -24.43 -3.17 2.35
CA PHE A 256 -24.96 -3.66 3.62
C PHE A 256 -26.24 -4.47 3.42
N GLY A 257 -26.32 -5.63 4.08
CA GLY A 257 -27.51 -6.49 4.09
C GLY A 257 -27.16 -7.98 4.16
N PRO A 258 -28.13 -8.87 3.87
CA PRO A 258 -27.96 -10.32 4.00
C PRO A 258 -27.27 -10.96 2.79
N LEU A 259 -27.09 -10.24 1.68
CA LEU A 259 -26.55 -10.81 0.45
C LEU A 259 -25.05 -11.09 0.58
N ALA A 260 -24.58 -12.10 -0.16
CA ALA A 260 -23.19 -12.56 -0.09
C ALA A 260 -22.19 -11.45 -0.43
N HIS A 261 -22.51 -10.59 -1.41
CA HIS A 261 -21.63 -9.50 -1.83
C HIS A 261 -21.59 -8.33 -0.86
N GLN A 262 -22.53 -8.20 0.08
CA GLN A 262 -22.61 -7.08 1.00
C GLN A 262 -21.68 -7.30 2.21
N LEU A 263 -20.57 -6.55 2.28
CA LEU A 263 -19.52 -6.79 3.28
C LEU A 263 -19.57 -5.83 4.50
N ASN A 264 -20.39 -4.77 4.46
CA ASN A 264 -20.63 -3.93 5.63
C ASN A 264 -21.50 -4.67 6.65
N GLY A 265 -21.10 -4.62 7.93
CA GLY A 265 -21.82 -5.27 9.03
C GLY A 265 -22.80 -4.36 9.78
N THR A 266 -22.71 -3.05 9.56
CA THR A 266 -23.54 -2.04 10.21
C THR A 266 -23.80 -0.89 9.23
N LEU A 267 -24.98 -0.29 9.36
CA LEU A 267 -25.34 0.99 8.75
C LEU A 267 -25.04 2.13 9.72
#